data_AF-A0A415LTU0-F1
#
_entry.id   AF-A0A415LTU0-F1
#
_cell.length_a   1.000
_cell.length_b   1.000
_cell.length_c   1.000
_cell.angle_alpha   90.00
_cell.angle_beta   90.00
_cell.angle_gamma   90.00
#
_symmetry.space_group_name_H-M   'P 1'
#
loop_
_entity.id
_entity.type
_entity.pdbx_description
1 polymer ?
#
loop_
_entity_poly.entity_id
_entity_poly.type
_entity_poly.pdbx_seq_one_letter_code
_entity_poly.pdbx_strand_id
1 'polypeptide(L)'
;RGESSRKGADLLDIDQYLNEAHSFGLQSVRAHFNVLAWSDDVQELRHIRNDVGSQLALMECRPRHNTVDAATLYWAGMPGNAGDFPAEESFYTFIEPAVCFFTEETNYKSSSSPFGIKLCDRVSGRPLHLDISDEPMKKGIITNRNKFVLGGSGSGKSFFMNHLVRQYWEQGTHVVLVDTGNSYQGLCELIRRKTKGEDGVYFTYTEEHPISFNPFYTDDYYFDVEKKDSIKTLLLTLWKTEDDKITKTESGELGSAVNAYIERIRADRNIVPCFDSFYEYLRDDYRRELEEREIRVSREDFNIDNMLITLRQYYKGGRYDFLLNSRANIDLLSKRFVVFEVDSIKENKELFPVVTIIIMEAFINKMRRLKGVRKQLIVEEAWKALSTANMAEYLRYMYKTVRKYYGEAIVVTQEVEDIISSPVVKEAIINNSDCKILLDQRKFMNRFNAIQSLLGLTDKEKAQILSINQSNDPSRKYKEVWIGLGGVQSAVYATEVSVPEYLAYTTEETEKVEVQRLAGELGGDMELAIRQLAEGKR
;
A
#
# COMPACT_ATOMS: atom_id res chain seq x y z
N ARG A 1 -27.99 -60.45 0.09
CA ARG A 1 -26.61 -60.20 0.61
C ARG A 1 -26.26 -58.70 0.73
N GLY A 2 -27.21 -57.75 0.57
CA GLY A 2 -26.92 -56.30 0.53
C GLY A 2 -27.34 -55.47 1.75
N GLU A 3 -28.00 -56.03 2.75
CA GLU A 3 -28.45 -55.28 3.94
C GLU A 3 -27.44 -55.31 5.10
N SER A 4 -26.69 -56.40 5.29
CA SER A 4 -25.68 -56.47 6.37
C SER A 4 -24.41 -55.68 6.05
N SER A 5 -24.07 -55.49 4.77
CA SER A 5 -22.93 -54.67 4.36
C SER A 5 -23.22 -53.17 4.45
N ARG A 6 -24.49 -52.74 4.27
CA ARG A 6 -24.91 -51.35 4.49
C ARG A 6 -24.93 -50.99 5.97
N LYS A 7 -25.52 -51.83 6.82
CA LYS A 7 -25.52 -51.60 8.28
C LYS A 7 -24.12 -51.56 8.90
N GLY A 8 -23.20 -52.38 8.39
CA GLY A 8 -21.80 -52.37 8.83
C GLY A 8 -21.03 -51.12 8.38
N ALA A 9 -21.30 -50.62 7.17
CA ALA A 9 -20.76 -49.34 6.69
C ALA A 9 -21.34 -48.15 7.47
N ASP A 10 -22.65 -48.12 7.70
CA ASP A 10 -23.33 -47.06 8.46
C ASP A 10 -22.82 -46.98 9.92
N LEU A 11 -22.51 -48.12 10.56
CA LEU A 11 -21.93 -48.14 11.91
C LEU A 11 -20.48 -47.65 11.94
N LEU A 12 -19.68 -48.02 10.94
CA LEU A 12 -18.31 -47.53 10.78
C LEU A 12 -18.28 -46.02 10.52
N ASP A 13 -19.21 -45.50 9.74
CA ASP A 13 -19.36 -44.07 9.45
C ASP A 13 -19.80 -43.29 10.70
N ILE A 14 -20.71 -43.85 11.52
CA ILE A 14 -21.12 -43.24 12.80
C ILE A 14 -19.96 -43.22 13.79
N ASP A 15 -19.22 -44.33 13.94
CA ASP A 15 -18.06 -44.38 14.85
C ASP A 15 -16.96 -43.42 14.39
N GLN A 16 -16.68 -43.31 13.09
CA GLN A 16 -15.74 -42.32 12.55
C GLN A 16 -16.21 -40.89 12.86
N TYR A 17 -17.48 -40.58 12.61
CA TYR A 17 -18.07 -39.28 12.89
C TYR A 17 -17.97 -38.91 14.38
N LEU A 18 -18.33 -39.83 15.28
CA LEU A 18 -18.25 -39.60 16.73
C LEU A 18 -16.80 -39.44 17.21
N ASN A 19 -15.87 -40.22 16.65
CA ASN A 19 -14.45 -40.08 16.95
C ASN A 19 -13.92 -38.72 16.49
N GLU A 20 -14.26 -38.27 15.29
CA GLU A 20 -13.88 -36.96 14.78
C GLU A 20 -14.44 -35.83 15.65
N ALA A 21 -15.73 -35.91 15.99
CA ALA A 21 -16.39 -34.97 16.88
C ALA A 21 -15.65 -34.86 18.23
N HIS A 22 -15.27 -35.99 18.82
CA HIS A 22 -14.58 -36.01 20.10
C HIS A 22 -13.12 -35.57 19.99
N SER A 23 -12.38 -36.03 18.97
CA SER A 23 -10.96 -35.73 18.77
C SER A 23 -10.70 -34.26 18.49
N PHE A 24 -11.58 -33.60 17.74
CA PHE A 24 -11.43 -32.20 17.35
C PHE A 24 -12.35 -31.24 18.12
N GLY A 25 -13.19 -31.76 19.03
CA GLY A 25 -14.13 -30.96 19.80
C GLY A 25 -15.21 -30.28 18.95
N LEU A 26 -15.64 -30.94 17.87
CA LEU A 26 -16.58 -30.39 16.90
C LEU A 26 -18.01 -30.50 17.40
N GLN A 27 -18.82 -29.48 17.11
CA GLN A 27 -20.23 -29.48 17.44
C GLN A 27 -21.05 -30.05 16.29
N SER A 28 -21.76 -31.16 16.58
CA SER A 28 -22.69 -31.80 15.66
C SER A 28 -23.94 -30.91 15.44
N VAL A 29 -24.33 -30.75 14.19
CA VAL A 29 -25.56 -30.06 13.77
C VAL A 29 -26.32 -30.90 12.75
N ARG A 30 -27.60 -30.58 12.56
CA ARG A 30 -28.39 -31.09 11.44
C ARG A 30 -28.48 -29.99 10.38
N ALA A 31 -28.14 -30.33 9.15
CA ALA A 31 -28.15 -29.40 8.04
C ALA A 31 -28.97 -29.95 6.86
N HIS A 32 -29.56 -29.05 6.10
CA HIS A 32 -30.18 -29.35 4.82
C HIS A 32 -29.87 -28.20 3.85
N PHE A 33 -29.53 -28.55 2.62
CA PHE A 33 -29.26 -27.61 1.55
C PHE A 33 -29.96 -28.13 0.30
N ASN A 34 -30.75 -27.28 -0.34
CA ASN A 34 -31.42 -27.59 -1.59
C ASN A 34 -31.17 -26.50 -2.62
N VAL A 35 -31.04 -26.91 -3.88
CA VAL A 35 -31.06 -26.02 -5.04
C VAL A 35 -32.38 -26.22 -5.74
N LEU A 36 -33.19 -25.16 -5.81
CA LEU A 36 -34.45 -25.16 -6.54
C LEU A 36 -34.19 -24.73 -7.98
N ALA A 37 -34.42 -25.63 -8.93
CA ALA A 37 -34.35 -25.36 -10.36
C ALA A 37 -35.76 -25.34 -10.96
N TRP A 38 -36.06 -24.33 -11.78
CA TRP A 38 -37.34 -24.19 -12.48
C TRP A 38 -37.12 -23.70 -13.91
N SER A 39 -38.00 -24.10 -14.81
CA SER A 39 -38.15 -23.55 -16.17
C SER A 39 -39.57 -23.85 -16.66
N ASP A 40 -40.11 -22.98 -17.51
CA ASP A 40 -41.37 -23.20 -18.22
C ASP A 40 -41.20 -24.22 -19.37
N ASP A 41 -39.96 -24.51 -19.78
CA ASP A 41 -39.61 -25.54 -20.77
C ASP A 41 -39.03 -26.81 -20.12
N VAL A 42 -39.59 -27.95 -20.51
CA VAL A 42 -39.21 -29.25 -19.95
C VAL A 42 -37.82 -29.69 -20.39
N GLN A 43 -37.36 -29.30 -21.58
CA GLN A 43 -36.02 -29.65 -22.05
C GLN A 43 -34.95 -28.80 -21.35
N GLU A 44 -35.19 -27.50 -21.21
CA GLU A 44 -34.35 -26.61 -20.44
C GLU A 44 -34.25 -27.06 -18.97
N LEU A 45 -35.36 -27.44 -18.33
CA LEU A 45 -35.34 -27.95 -16.96
C LEU A 45 -34.45 -29.20 -16.81
N ARG A 46 -34.44 -30.10 -17.79
CA ARG A 46 -33.53 -31.26 -17.79
C ARG A 46 -32.08 -30.84 -17.88
N HIS A 47 -31.77 -29.82 -18.69
CA HIS A 47 -30.42 -29.30 -18.83
C HIS A 47 -29.95 -28.66 -17.51
N ILE A 48 -30.74 -27.75 -16.94
CA ILE A 48 -30.45 -27.09 -15.65
C ILE A 48 -30.23 -28.14 -14.56
N ARG A 49 -31.09 -29.14 -14.47
CA ARG A 49 -30.96 -30.21 -13.47
C ARG A 49 -29.65 -30.99 -13.62
N ASN A 50 -29.26 -31.31 -14.86
CA ASN A 50 -28.01 -32.01 -15.11
C ASN A 50 -26.81 -31.14 -14.73
N ASP A 51 -26.85 -29.84 -15.06
CA ASP A 51 -25.79 -28.90 -14.73
C ASP A 51 -25.63 -28.75 -13.21
N VAL A 52 -26.73 -28.56 -12.48
CA VAL A 52 -26.74 -28.52 -11.00
C VAL A 52 -26.17 -29.81 -10.41
N GLY A 53 -26.61 -30.97 -10.92
CA GLY A 53 -26.11 -32.26 -10.49
C GLY A 53 -24.60 -32.43 -10.73
N SER A 54 -24.09 -31.96 -11.87
CA SER A 54 -22.67 -31.96 -12.20
C SER A 54 -21.86 -31.03 -11.31
N GLN A 55 -22.36 -29.85 -10.97
CA GLN A 55 -21.68 -28.93 -10.04
C GLN A 55 -21.62 -29.50 -8.62
N LEU A 56 -22.70 -30.10 -8.12
CA LEU A 56 -22.70 -30.77 -6.82
C LEU A 56 -21.70 -31.94 -6.79
N ALA A 57 -21.61 -32.71 -7.88
CA ALA A 57 -20.63 -33.80 -7.99
C ALA A 57 -19.17 -33.29 -8.00
N LEU A 58 -18.90 -32.10 -8.54
CA LEU A 58 -17.58 -31.46 -8.46
C LEU A 58 -17.19 -31.06 -7.03
N MET A 59 -18.17 -30.84 -6.15
CA MET A 59 -17.97 -30.63 -4.72
C MET A 59 -17.87 -31.96 -3.93
N GLU A 60 -17.74 -33.09 -4.63
CA GLU A 60 -17.78 -34.45 -4.06
C GLU A 60 -19.09 -34.75 -3.30
N CYS A 61 -20.14 -33.97 -3.55
CA CYS A 61 -21.46 -34.18 -2.98
C CYS A 61 -22.26 -35.12 -3.88
N ARG A 62 -23.05 -36.02 -3.27
CA ARG A 62 -23.99 -36.86 -4.01
C ARG A 62 -25.35 -36.16 -4.12
N PRO A 63 -25.75 -35.65 -5.30
CA PRO A 63 -27.04 -34.99 -5.43
C PRO A 63 -28.18 -35.99 -5.21
N ARG A 64 -29.14 -35.61 -4.36
CA ARG A 64 -30.41 -36.33 -4.19
C ARG A 64 -31.51 -35.56 -4.92
N HIS A 65 -32.06 -36.16 -5.96
CA HIS A 65 -33.20 -35.58 -6.67
C HIS A 65 -34.47 -35.95 -5.92
N ASN A 66 -35.05 -34.99 -5.18
CA ASN A 66 -36.32 -35.24 -4.51
C ASN A 66 -37.48 -35.04 -5.50
N THR A 67 -38.27 -36.09 -5.69
CA THR A 67 -39.45 -36.11 -6.59
C THR A 67 -40.75 -36.37 -5.84
N VAL A 68 -40.69 -36.64 -4.52
CA VAL A 68 -41.85 -37.03 -3.71
C VAL A 68 -42.29 -35.86 -2.84
N ASP A 69 -41.37 -35.29 -2.06
CA ASP A 69 -41.67 -34.22 -1.09
C ASP A 69 -41.33 -32.83 -1.63
N ALA A 70 -41.25 -32.70 -2.96
CA ALA A 70 -40.82 -31.47 -3.63
C ALA A 70 -41.69 -30.26 -3.25
N ALA A 71 -43.01 -30.44 -3.12
CA ALA A 71 -43.91 -29.36 -2.70
C ALA A 71 -43.64 -28.90 -1.26
N THR A 72 -43.42 -29.85 -0.35
CA THR A 72 -43.10 -29.56 1.07
C THR A 72 -41.75 -28.87 1.18
N LEU A 73 -40.72 -29.37 0.48
CA LEU A 73 -39.39 -28.74 0.46
C LEU A 73 -39.41 -27.35 -0.18
N TYR A 74 -40.22 -27.15 -1.22
CA TYR A 74 -40.43 -25.83 -1.82
C TYR A 74 -41.05 -24.85 -0.81
N TRP A 75 -42.10 -25.26 -0.11
CA TRP A 75 -42.75 -24.44 0.92
C TRP A 75 -41.86 -24.16 2.12
N ALA A 76 -41.16 -25.19 2.63
CA ALA A 76 -40.25 -25.07 3.77
C ALA A 76 -39.00 -24.25 3.45
N GLY A 77 -38.58 -24.21 2.17
CA GLY A 77 -37.48 -23.38 1.68
C GLY A 77 -37.82 -21.89 1.59
N MET A 78 -39.08 -21.49 1.75
CA MET A 78 -39.46 -20.08 1.77
C MET A 78 -39.02 -19.40 3.09
N PRO A 79 -38.58 -18.13 3.06
CA PRO A 79 -38.22 -17.39 4.27
C PRO A 79 -39.35 -17.39 5.30
N GLY A 80 -39.05 -17.85 6.52
CA GLY A 80 -40.01 -17.94 7.63
C GLY A 80 -40.73 -19.28 7.78
N ASN A 81 -40.64 -20.19 6.80
CA ASN A 81 -41.33 -21.50 6.82
C ASN A 81 -40.44 -22.68 7.24
N ALA A 82 -39.25 -22.42 7.77
CA ALA A 82 -38.31 -23.49 8.17
C ALA A 82 -38.88 -24.45 9.22
N GLY A 83 -39.93 -24.07 9.95
CA GLY A 83 -40.62 -24.94 10.90
C GLY A 83 -41.38 -26.11 10.25
N ASP A 84 -41.77 -25.99 8.98
CA ASP A 84 -42.42 -27.05 8.21
C ASP A 84 -41.41 -27.98 7.51
N PHE A 85 -40.12 -27.80 7.78
CA PHE A 85 -39.06 -28.60 7.17
C PHE A 85 -39.07 -30.05 7.69
N PRO A 86 -39.16 -31.07 6.82
CA PRO A 86 -39.15 -32.48 7.25
C PRO A 86 -37.81 -32.84 7.87
N ALA A 87 -37.81 -33.22 9.14
CA ALA A 87 -36.58 -33.47 9.88
C ALA A 87 -35.74 -34.56 9.19
N GLU A 88 -36.34 -35.59 8.63
CA GLU A 88 -35.73 -36.69 7.88
C GLU A 88 -34.94 -36.26 6.63
N GLU A 89 -35.20 -35.08 6.06
CA GLU A 89 -34.49 -34.56 4.89
C GLU A 89 -33.17 -33.84 5.27
N SER A 90 -32.88 -33.71 6.57
CA SER A 90 -31.60 -33.18 7.08
C SER A 90 -30.61 -34.27 7.45
N PHE A 91 -29.33 -34.01 7.23
CA PHE A 91 -28.22 -34.91 7.55
C PHE A 91 -27.35 -34.36 8.70
N TYR A 92 -26.63 -35.26 9.37
CA TYR A 92 -25.67 -34.87 10.41
C TYR A 92 -24.38 -34.38 9.76
N THR A 93 -23.88 -33.26 10.26
CA THR A 93 -22.57 -32.71 9.89
C THR A 93 -22.07 -31.82 11.02
N PHE A 94 -20.87 -31.26 10.88
CA PHE A 94 -20.34 -30.29 11.83
C PHE A 94 -20.67 -28.87 11.42
N ILE A 95 -20.51 -27.91 12.34
CA ILE A 95 -20.78 -26.49 12.06
C ILE A 95 -19.97 -26.02 10.86
N GLU A 96 -18.69 -26.38 10.79
CA GLU A 96 -17.75 -25.88 9.79
C GLU A 96 -18.13 -26.28 8.36
N PRO A 97 -18.42 -27.56 8.03
CA PRO A 97 -18.95 -27.91 6.72
C PRO A 97 -20.37 -27.38 6.47
N ALA A 98 -21.23 -27.29 7.49
CA ALA A 98 -22.59 -26.77 7.32
C ALA A 98 -22.59 -25.32 6.83
N VAL A 99 -21.78 -24.45 7.45
CA VAL A 99 -21.76 -23.03 7.09
C VAL A 99 -21.12 -22.78 5.72
N CYS A 100 -20.35 -23.72 5.16
CA CYS A 100 -19.80 -23.59 3.80
C CYS A 100 -20.88 -23.51 2.70
N PHE A 101 -22.09 -24.00 2.96
CA PHE A 101 -23.20 -23.99 2.00
C PHE A 101 -24.10 -22.74 2.12
N PHE A 102 -23.80 -21.81 3.03
CA PHE A 102 -24.51 -20.53 3.15
C PHE A 102 -23.93 -19.51 2.17
N THR A 103 -24.10 -19.75 0.87
CA THR A 103 -23.45 -18.99 -0.21
C THR A 103 -23.94 -17.55 -0.35
N GLU A 104 -25.11 -17.24 0.19
CA GLU A 104 -25.71 -15.89 0.17
C GLU A 104 -25.52 -15.13 1.49
N GLU A 105 -24.96 -15.78 2.52
CA GLU A 105 -24.65 -15.12 3.79
C GLU A 105 -23.17 -14.73 3.82
N THR A 106 -22.92 -13.52 4.32
CA THR A 106 -21.57 -12.98 4.37
C THR A 106 -21.24 -12.45 5.76
N ASN A 107 -20.08 -12.86 6.28
CA ASN A 107 -19.54 -12.31 7.52
C ASN A 107 -18.85 -10.96 7.32
N TYR A 108 -18.82 -10.46 6.08
CA TYR A 108 -18.23 -9.17 5.76
C TYR A 108 -19.14 -8.05 6.27
N LYS A 109 -18.56 -7.15 7.06
CA LYS A 109 -19.28 -6.04 7.68
C LYS A 109 -18.59 -4.73 7.36
N SER A 110 -19.40 -3.70 7.15
CA SER A 110 -18.85 -2.35 7.09
C SER A 110 -18.32 -1.94 8.46
N SER A 111 -17.18 -1.28 8.43
CA SER A 111 -16.64 -0.51 9.54
C SER A 111 -17.61 0.55 10.01
N SER A 112 -17.62 0.81 11.32
CA SER A 112 -18.42 1.88 11.93
C SER A 112 -17.69 3.22 11.97
N SER A 113 -16.38 3.21 11.68
CA SER A 113 -15.56 4.41 11.56
C SER A 113 -16.09 5.33 10.45
N PRO A 114 -15.97 6.67 10.61
CA PRO A 114 -16.21 7.59 9.50
C PRO A 114 -15.08 7.57 8.46
N PHE A 115 -13.94 6.93 8.79
CA PHE A 115 -12.78 6.81 7.93
C PHE A 115 -12.69 5.40 7.34
N GLY A 116 -12.41 5.28 6.05
CA GLY A 116 -12.22 3.98 5.43
C GLY A 116 -12.16 4.00 3.91
N ILE A 117 -12.09 2.83 3.31
CA ILE A 117 -12.09 2.61 1.86
C ILE A 117 -13.33 1.83 1.46
N LYS A 118 -13.90 2.18 0.32
CA LYS A 118 -14.97 1.43 -0.32
C LYS A 118 -14.37 0.25 -1.07
N LEU A 119 -14.76 -0.95 -0.70
CA LEU A 119 -14.48 -2.21 -1.40
C LEU A 119 -15.78 -2.99 -1.52
N CYS A 120 -15.75 -4.17 -2.12
CA CYS A 120 -16.90 -5.06 -2.15
C CYS A 120 -16.60 -6.35 -1.37
N ASP A 121 -17.64 -6.92 -0.77
CA ASP A 121 -17.64 -8.32 -0.35
C ASP A 121 -17.36 -9.20 -1.57
N ARG A 122 -16.46 -10.17 -1.43
CA ARG A 122 -16.07 -11.06 -2.53
C ARG A 122 -17.18 -12.03 -2.93
N VAL A 123 -18.07 -12.38 -2.00
CA VAL A 123 -19.10 -13.40 -2.20
C VAL A 123 -20.29 -12.80 -2.94
N SER A 124 -20.96 -11.82 -2.32
CA SER A 124 -22.18 -11.20 -2.86
C SER A 124 -21.91 -10.01 -3.79
N GLY A 125 -20.69 -9.46 -3.78
CA GLY A 125 -20.39 -8.20 -4.46
C GLY A 125 -20.92 -6.95 -3.77
N ARG A 126 -21.53 -7.08 -2.59
CA ARG A 126 -22.09 -5.95 -1.85
C ARG A 126 -20.99 -4.92 -1.52
N PRO A 127 -21.22 -3.62 -1.77
CA PRO A 127 -20.30 -2.57 -1.33
C PRO A 127 -20.16 -2.51 0.19
N LEU A 128 -18.93 -2.33 0.65
CA LEU A 128 -18.51 -2.25 2.05
C LEU A 128 -17.70 -0.98 2.28
N HIS A 129 -17.93 -0.32 3.41
CA HIS A 129 -17.01 0.68 3.94
C HIS A 129 -16.03 -0.02 4.89
N LEU A 130 -14.73 -0.01 4.63
CA LEU A 130 -13.73 -0.74 5.40
C LEU A 130 -12.67 0.20 5.97
N ASP A 131 -12.54 0.23 7.29
CA ASP A 131 -11.44 0.92 7.97
C ASP A 131 -10.32 -0.06 8.31
N ILE A 132 -9.18 0.10 7.64
CA ILE A 132 -7.96 -0.68 7.86
C ILE A 132 -6.93 0.07 8.70
N SER A 133 -7.33 1.15 9.38
CA SER A 133 -6.45 2.09 10.06
C SER A 133 -6.94 2.51 11.45
N ASP A 134 -8.09 3.20 11.58
CA ASP A 134 -8.49 3.82 12.85
C ASP A 134 -9.32 2.88 13.72
N GLU A 135 -10.33 2.23 13.17
CA GLU A 135 -11.14 1.25 13.89
C GLU A 135 -10.30 0.07 14.43
N PRO A 136 -9.41 -0.55 13.65
CA PRO A 136 -8.58 -1.63 14.17
C PRO A 136 -7.62 -1.16 15.26
N MET A 137 -7.10 0.07 15.16
CA MET A 137 -6.25 0.65 16.21
C MET A 137 -7.05 0.90 17.50
N LYS A 138 -8.26 1.46 17.41
CA LYS A 138 -9.14 1.68 18.56
C LYS A 138 -9.52 0.38 19.26
N LYS A 139 -9.68 -0.71 18.50
CA LYS A 139 -9.96 -2.06 19.03
C LYS A 139 -8.70 -2.79 19.53
N GLY A 140 -7.52 -2.22 19.41
CA GLY A 140 -6.26 -2.87 19.80
C GLY A 140 -5.84 -4.05 18.92
N ILE A 141 -6.41 -4.17 17.71
CA ILE A 141 -6.05 -5.21 16.72
C ILE A 141 -4.70 -4.87 16.08
N ILE A 142 -4.44 -3.58 15.85
CA ILE A 142 -3.16 -3.06 15.35
C ILE A 142 -2.60 -2.02 16.32
N THR A 143 -1.28 -1.93 16.41
CA THR A 143 -0.50 -1.00 17.23
C THR A 143 0.07 0.16 16.43
N ASN A 144 0.13 0.03 15.11
CA ASN A 144 0.53 1.06 14.16
C ASN A 144 -0.35 0.99 12.89
N ARG A 145 -0.33 2.06 12.09
CA ARG A 145 -1.11 2.14 10.83
C ARG A 145 -0.29 1.81 9.59
N ASN A 146 0.99 1.50 9.76
CA ASN A 146 1.88 1.27 8.64
C ASN A 146 1.41 0.05 7.84
N LYS A 147 1.67 0.09 6.54
CA LYS A 147 1.21 -0.93 5.61
C LYS A 147 2.36 -1.49 4.81
N PHE A 148 2.25 -2.76 4.49
CA PHE A 148 3.12 -3.44 3.55
C PHE A 148 2.25 -4.05 2.44
N VAL A 149 2.55 -3.71 1.19
CA VAL A 149 1.78 -4.13 0.02
C VAL A 149 2.66 -4.97 -0.91
N LEU A 150 2.20 -6.18 -1.22
CA LEU A 150 2.89 -7.12 -2.11
C LEU A 150 1.96 -7.65 -3.19
N GLY A 151 2.44 -7.74 -4.42
CA GLY A 151 1.68 -8.24 -5.56
C GLY A 151 2.56 -8.41 -6.79
N GLY A 152 2.39 -9.48 -7.56
CA GLY A 152 3.20 -9.66 -8.79
C GLY A 152 2.94 -8.57 -9.84
N SER A 153 3.79 -8.48 -10.85
CA SER A 153 3.53 -7.64 -12.03
C SER A 153 2.18 -8.03 -12.67
N GLY A 154 1.34 -7.03 -12.96
CA GLY A 154 -0.01 -7.21 -13.51
C GLY A 154 -1.09 -7.67 -12.49
N SER A 155 -0.76 -7.77 -11.20
CA SER A 155 -1.75 -8.16 -10.16
C SER A 155 -2.77 -7.06 -9.82
N GLY A 156 -2.56 -5.84 -10.31
CA GLY A 156 -3.41 -4.67 -10.02
C GLY A 156 -2.94 -3.82 -8.84
N LYS A 157 -1.66 -3.89 -8.45
CA LYS A 157 -1.11 -3.14 -7.29
C LYS A 157 -1.37 -1.64 -7.39
N SER A 158 -0.86 -0.99 -8.43
CA SER A 158 -0.94 0.45 -8.61
C SER A 158 -2.40 0.89 -8.83
N PHE A 159 -3.24 0.02 -9.38
CA PHE A 159 -4.68 0.22 -9.49
C PHE A 159 -5.38 0.25 -8.11
N PHE A 160 -5.14 -0.76 -7.28
CA PHE A 160 -5.64 -0.79 -5.90
C PHE A 160 -5.10 0.38 -5.08
N MET A 161 -3.82 0.71 -5.24
CA MET A 161 -3.22 1.84 -4.54
C MET A 161 -3.83 3.17 -4.96
N ASN A 162 -4.03 3.44 -6.25
CA ASN A 162 -4.78 4.62 -6.72
C ASN A 162 -6.16 4.71 -6.05
N HIS A 163 -6.89 3.59 -6.00
CA HIS A 163 -8.20 3.50 -5.35
C HIS A 163 -8.15 3.83 -3.85
N LEU A 164 -7.13 3.33 -3.14
CA LEU A 164 -6.90 3.58 -1.71
C LEU A 164 -6.51 5.04 -1.46
N VAL A 165 -5.49 5.55 -2.15
CA VAL A 165 -4.91 6.87 -1.87
C VAL A 165 -5.87 7.99 -2.22
N ARG A 166 -6.66 7.84 -3.29
CA ARG A 166 -7.71 8.80 -3.65
C ARG A 166 -8.73 8.94 -2.54
N GLN A 167 -9.19 7.83 -1.96
CA GLN A 167 -10.16 7.87 -0.86
C GLN A 167 -9.55 8.45 0.42
N TYR A 168 -8.30 8.11 0.73
CA TYR A 168 -7.57 8.70 1.86
C TYR A 168 -7.43 10.22 1.68
N TRP A 169 -7.05 10.65 0.47
CA TRP A 169 -6.97 12.07 0.11
C TRP A 169 -8.32 12.75 0.27
N GLU A 170 -9.42 12.22 -0.28
CA GLU A 170 -10.77 12.78 -0.13
C GLU A 170 -11.17 12.97 1.34
N GLN A 171 -10.66 12.11 2.24
CA GLN A 171 -10.90 12.13 3.68
C GLN A 171 -9.87 12.98 4.48
N GLY A 172 -9.14 13.88 3.82
CA GLY A 172 -8.27 14.85 4.51
C GLY A 172 -6.82 14.41 4.70
N THR A 173 -6.40 13.27 4.15
CA THR A 173 -5.01 12.79 4.28
C THR A 173 -4.06 13.61 3.43
N HIS A 174 -2.89 13.94 3.98
CA HIS A 174 -1.75 14.42 3.19
C HIS A 174 -0.90 13.23 2.74
N VAL A 175 -0.93 12.94 1.45
CA VAL A 175 -0.21 11.89 0.75
C VAL A 175 1.06 12.46 0.12
N VAL A 176 2.19 11.85 0.45
CA VAL A 176 3.46 12.00 -0.27
C VAL A 176 3.79 10.62 -0.85
N LEU A 177 3.89 10.54 -2.16
CA LEU A 177 4.06 9.30 -2.90
C LEU A 177 5.33 9.34 -3.72
N VAL A 178 6.15 8.29 -3.64
CA VAL A 178 7.29 8.04 -4.51
C VAL A 178 6.89 6.97 -5.50
N ASP A 179 6.79 7.38 -6.77
CA ASP A 179 6.29 6.59 -7.89
C ASP A 179 7.45 6.15 -8.79
N THR A 180 7.34 4.95 -9.34
CA THR A 180 8.18 4.47 -10.44
C THR A 180 7.25 3.97 -11.53
N GLY A 181 7.23 4.63 -12.69
CA GLY A 181 6.43 4.17 -13.84
C GLY A 181 5.12 4.94 -14.07
N ASN A 182 5.01 6.18 -13.57
CA ASN A 182 3.92 7.11 -13.90
C ASN A 182 2.49 6.60 -13.62
N SER A 183 2.32 5.75 -12.59
CA SER A 183 1.04 5.10 -12.27
C SER A 183 0.04 6.04 -11.59
N TYR A 184 0.50 7.14 -11.00
CA TYR A 184 -0.35 8.09 -10.26
C TYR A 184 -0.56 9.42 -11.00
N GLN A 185 -0.02 9.54 -12.21
CA GLN A 185 -0.11 10.78 -13.00
C GLN A 185 -1.56 11.18 -13.28
N GLY A 186 -2.40 10.22 -13.70
CA GLY A 186 -3.81 10.46 -14.00
C GLY A 186 -4.59 10.99 -12.79
N LEU A 187 -4.47 10.31 -11.65
CA LEU A 187 -5.09 10.75 -10.40
C LEU A 187 -4.59 12.12 -9.93
N CYS A 188 -3.27 12.36 -10.00
CA CYS A 188 -2.68 13.63 -9.57
C CYS A 188 -3.18 14.80 -10.41
N GLU A 189 -3.27 14.65 -11.74
CA GLU A 189 -3.77 15.68 -12.65
C GLU A 189 -5.26 15.96 -12.43
N LEU A 190 -6.06 14.93 -12.17
CA LEU A 190 -7.48 15.10 -11.80
C LEU A 190 -7.64 15.89 -10.51
N ILE A 191 -6.84 15.60 -9.48
CA ILE A 191 -6.82 16.36 -8.22
C ILE A 191 -6.42 17.81 -8.48
N ARG A 192 -5.36 18.03 -9.28
CA ARG A 192 -4.87 19.36 -9.64
C ARG A 192 -5.93 20.20 -10.31
N ARG A 193 -6.66 19.62 -11.27
CA ARG A 193 -7.76 20.30 -11.96
C ARG A 193 -8.94 20.59 -11.04
N LYS A 194 -9.40 19.59 -10.29
CA LYS A 194 -10.52 19.71 -9.34
C LYS A 194 -10.27 20.82 -8.31
N THR A 195 -9.03 21.00 -7.90
CA THR A 195 -8.61 22.01 -6.93
C THR A 195 -8.05 23.29 -7.58
N LYS A 196 -8.11 23.43 -8.91
CA LYS A 196 -7.59 24.59 -9.67
C LYS A 196 -6.12 24.91 -9.34
N GLY A 197 -5.30 23.89 -9.09
CA GLY A 197 -3.88 24.00 -8.75
C GLY A 197 -3.59 24.21 -7.26
N GLU A 198 -4.61 24.31 -6.40
CA GLU A 198 -4.41 24.37 -4.95
C GLU A 198 -3.82 23.08 -4.39
N ASP A 199 -4.07 21.93 -5.02
CA ASP A 199 -3.52 20.62 -4.67
C ASP A 199 -3.05 19.86 -5.91
N GLY A 200 -2.52 18.65 -5.76
CA GLY A 200 -2.08 17.81 -6.87
C GLY A 200 -0.78 18.33 -7.48
N VAL A 201 0.34 17.91 -6.90
CA VAL A 201 1.68 18.24 -7.38
C VAL A 201 2.35 16.97 -7.88
N TYR A 202 2.70 16.95 -9.17
CA TYR A 202 3.43 15.86 -9.79
C TYR A 202 4.83 16.33 -10.15
N PHE A 203 5.83 15.85 -9.44
CA PHE A 203 7.23 16.07 -9.76
C PHE A 203 7.73 14.95 -10.65
N THR A 204 8.28 15.32 -11.80
CA THR A 204 9.05 14.42 -12.65
C THR A 204 10.36 15.11 -12.98
N TYR A 205 11.46 14.36 -12.99
CA TYR A 205 12.73 14.92 -13.39
C TYR A 205 12.77 15.09 -14.92
N THR A 206 12.94 16.33 -15.36
CA THR A 206 13.29 16.66 -16.74
C THR A 206 14.48 17.61 -16.73
N GLU A 207 15.28 17.63 -17.79
CA GLU A 207 16.40 18.58 -17.89
C GLU A 207 15.90 20.05 -17.84
N GLU A 208 14.70 20.32 -18.35
CA GLU A 208 14.08 21.64 -18.38
C GLU A 208 13.45 22.03 -17.03
N HIS A 209 12.94 21.06 -16.28
CA HIS A 209 12.31 21.25 -14.97
C HIS A 209 12.88 20.24 -13.96
N PRO A 210 14.09 20.49 -13.44
CA PRO A 210 14.66 19.62 -12.43
C PRO A 210 13.92 19.77 -11.10
N ILE A 211 13.87 18.67 -10.34
CA ILE A 211 13.46 18.71 -8.94
C ILE A 211 14.51 19.51 -8.17
N SER A 212 14.09 20.60 -7.54
CA SER A 212 14.97 21.48 -6.77
C SER A 212 14.34 21.82 -5.42
N PHE A 213 15.18 22.04 -4.41
CA PHE A 213 14.77 22.28 -3.04
C PHE A 213 15.81 23.12 -2.30
N ASN A 214 15.48 23.69 -1.15
CA ASN A 214 16.43 24.43 -0.32
C ASN A 214 16.44 23.87 1.11
N PRO A 215 17.49 23.10 1.51
CA PRO A 215 17.54 22.45 2.82
C PRO A 215 17.68 23.42 3.98
N PHE A 216 18.13 24.65 3.72
CA PHE A 216 18.26 25.69 4.74
C PHE A 216 17.03 26.61 4.81
N TYR A 217 15.99 26.36 4.01
CA TYR A 217 14.77 27.15 4.06
C TYR A 217 13.83 26.70 5.18
N THR A 218 13.33 27.67 5.95
CA THR A 218 12.17 27.54 6.84
C THR A 218 11.47 28.90 6.89
N ASP A 219 10.12 28.93 6.85
CA ASP A 219 9.38 30.20 6.83
C ASP A 219 9.57 31.04 8.10
N ASP A 220 9.87 30.38 9.22
CA ASP A 220 9.97 30.93 10.58
C ASP A 220 11.42 30.98 11.10
N TYR A 221 12.41 30.54 10.31
CA TYR A 221 13.82 30.39 10.74
C TYR A 221 13.97 29.51 11.98
N TYR A 222 13.05 28.55 12.18
CA TYR A 222 13.09 27.60 13.27
C TYR A 222 13.67 26.26 12.81
N PHE A 223 14.85 25.93 13.34
CA PHE A 223 15.58 24.69 13.03
C PHE A 223 15.67 23.82 14.27
N ASP A 224 14.77 22.84 14.40
CA ASP A 224 14.83 21.87 15.50
C ASP A 224 15.97 20.85 15.30
N VAL A 225 16.20 20.02 16.33
CA VAL A 225 17.28 19.01 16.35
C VAL A 225 17.20 18.07 15.15
N GLU A 226 16.01 17.59 14.76
CA GLU A 226 15.92 16.67 13.63
C GLU A 226 16.07 17.38 12.29
N LYS A 227 15.67 18.65 12.14
CA LYS A 227 15.95 19.45 10.93
C LYS A 227 17.45 19.68 10.77
N LYS A 228 18.15 19.95 11.87
CA LYS A 228 19.63 20.05 11.88
C LYS A 228 20.26 18.72 11.51
N ASP A 229 19.76 17.62 12.08
CA ASP A 229 20.23 16.28 11.75
C ASP A 229 19.89 15.88 10.30
N SER A 230 18.76 16.31 9.73
CA SER A 230 18.40 16.02 8.34
C SER A 230 19.32 16.75 7.37
N ILE A 231 19.64 18.02 7.63
CA ILE A 231 20.63 18.80 6.85
C ILE A 231 22.01 18.13 6.96
N LYS A 232 22.42 17.71 8.17
CA LYS A 232 23.68 16.99 8.38
C LYS A 232 23.72 15.68 7.59
N THR A 233 22.67 14.87 7.66
CA THR A 233 22.58 13.61 6.91
C THR A 233 22.60 13.86 5.40
N LEU A 234 21.94 14.91 4.92
CA LEU A 234 22.02 15.35 3.53
C LEU A 234 23.46 15.61 3.11
N LEU A 235 24.15 16.48 3.83
CA LEU A 235 25.53 16.87 3.52
C LEU A 235 26.49 15.68 3.60
N LEU A 236 26.32 14.77 4.57
CA LEU A 236 27.09 13.53 4.65
C LEU A 236 26.86 12.66 3.41
N THR A 237 25.61 12.54 2.96
CA THR A 237 25.24 11.73 1.79
C THR A 237 25.76 12.33 0.48
N LEU A 238 25.84 13.67 0.40
CA LEU A 238 26.43 14.37 -0.75
C LEU A 238 27.96 14.28 -0.76
N TRP A 239 28.59 14.20 0.41
CA TRP A 239 30.04 14.17 0.55
C TRP A 239 30.62 12.76 0.40
N LYS A 240 29.96 11.75 0.97
CA LYS A 240 30.47 10.38 1.08
C LYS A 240 29.77 9.45 0.10
N THR A 241 30.53 8.52 -0.48
CA THR A 241 29.98 7.43 -1.28
C THR A 241 29.48 6.29 -0.39
N GLU A 242 28.75 5.32 -0.96
CA GLU A 242 28.23 4.17 -0.20
C GLU A 242 29.34 3.31 0.45
N ASP A 243 30.53 3.31 -0.15
CA ASP A 243 31.69 2.56 0.33
C ASP A 243 32.48 3.30 1.42
N ASP A 244 32.23 4.60 1.59
CA ASP A 244 32.94 5.43 2.57
C ASP A 244 32.30 5.29 3.95
N LYS A 245 33.08 4.78 4.91
CA LYS A 245 32.65 4.80 6.32
C LYS A 245 32.71 6.22 6.88
N ILE A 246 31.54 6.75 7.24
CA ILE A 246 31.43 8.01 7.98
C ILE A 246 31.96 7.79 9.41
N THR A 247 32.99 8.53 9.80
CA THR A 247 33.49 8.47 11.17
C THR A 247 32.62 9.29 12.12
N LYS A 248 32.68 9.00 13.43
CA LYS A 248 32.01 9.81 14.45
C LYS A 248 32.50 11.26 14.43
N THR A 249 33.78 11.48 14.15
CA THR A 249 34.39 12.81 14.08
C THR A 249 33.86 13.57 12.88
N GLU A 250 33.79 12.96 11.71
CA GLU A 250 33.23 13.58 10.50
C GLU A 250 31.77 14.00 10.69
N SER A 251 30.95 13.11 11.28
CA SER A 251 29.56 13.40 11.60
C SER A 251 29.43 14.52 12.63
N GLY A 252 30.29 14.52 13.66
CA GLY A 252 30.30 15.54 14.71
C GLY A 252 30.71 16.92 14.21
N GLU A 253 31.75 17.00 13.38
CA GLU A 253 32.23 18.26 12.80
C GLU A 253 31.24 18.84 11.81
N LEU A 254 30.65 18.01 10.94
CA LEU A 254 29.62 18.51 10.03
C LEU A 254 28.38 19.00 10.79
N GLY A 255 27.98 18.29 11.86
CA GLY A 255 26.92 18.75 12.75
C GLY A 255 27.24 20.09 13.42
N SER A 256 28.49 20.30 13.82
CA SER A 256 28.96 21.58 14.39
C SER A 256 28.92 22.70 13.36
N ALA A 257 29.37 22.45 12.13
CA ALA A 257 29.32 23.40 11.03
C ALA A 257 27.88 23.82 10.69
N VAL A 258 26.96 22.86 10.59
CA VAL A 258 25.53 23.12 10.34
C VAL A 258 24.93 23.97 11.46
N ASN A 259 25.23 23.66 12.72
CA ASN A 259 24.75 24.43 13.86
C ASN A 259 25.26 25.87 13.84
N ALA A 260 26.56 26.07 13.67
CA ALA A 260 27.17 27.40 13.65
C ALA A 260 26.65 28.25 12.49
N TYR A 261 26.48 27.66 11.31
CA TYR A 261 25.86 28.34 10.18
C TYR A 261 24.41 28.75 10.47
N ILE A 262 23.61 27.86 11.08
CA ILE A 262 22.22 28.16 11.45
C ILE A 262 22.16 29.33 12.45
N GLU A 263 23.04 29.38 13.45
CA GLU A 263 23.08 30.52 14.37
C GLU A 263 23.47 31.81 13.66
N ARG A 264 24.38 31.75 12.68
CA ARG A 264 24.76 32.90 11.86
C ARG A 264 23.59 33.46 11.04
N ILE A 265 22.86 32.63 10.30
CA ILE A 265 21.70 33.08 9.50
C ILE A 265 20.53 33.55 10.37
N ARG A 266 20.47 33.11 11.63
CA ARG A 266 19.48 33.62 12.62
C ARG A 266 19.87 35.00 13.13
N ALA A 267 21.17 35.23 13.34
CA ALA A 267 21.73 36.51 13.81
C ALA A 267 21.75 37.58 12.71
N ASP A 268 22.11 37.22 11.48
CA ASP A 268 22.15 38.13 10.33
C ASP A 268 21.14 37.71 9.25
N ARG A 269 20.03 38.43 9.18
CA ARG A 269 18.94 38.19 8.23
C ARG A 269 19.25 38.65 6.80
N ASN A 270 20.39 39.30 6.56
CA ASN A 270 20.83 39.63 5.20
C ASN A 270 21.38 38.39 4.47
N ILE A 271 21.75 37.34 5.21
CA ILE A 271 22.21 36.09 4.63
C ILE A 271 20.99 35.32 4.15
N VAL A 272 20.89 35.11 2.84
CA VAL A 272 19.85 34.26 2.24
C VAL A 272 20.15 32.82 2.60
N PRO A 273 19.31 32.12 3.37
CA PRO A 273 19.62 30.76 3.81
C PRO A 273 19.47 29.80 2.62
N CYS A 274 20.59 29.38 2.05
CA CYS A 274 20.64 28.39 0.97
C CYS A 274 21.93 27.58 1.03
N PHE A 275 22.10 26.64 0.10
CA PHE A 275 23.32 25.84 0.01
C PHE A 275 24.53 26.69 -0.39
N ASP A 276 24.35 27.68 -1.28
CA ASP A 276 25.45 28.55 -1.72
C ASP A 276 26.10 29.30 -0.56
N SER A 277 25.29 29.95 0.28
CA SER A 277 25.79 30.69 1.45
C SER A 277 26.35 29.77 2.54
N PHE A 278 25.87 28.52 2.63
CA PHE A 278 26.47 27.51 3.50
C PHE A 278 27.84 27.07 2.98
N TYR A 279 27.97 26.87 1.68
CA TYR A 279 29.23 26.50 1.03
C TYR A 279 30.28 27.60 1.18
N GLU A 280 29.90 28.86 0.98
CA GLU A 280 30.76 30.03 1.21
C GLU A 280 31.22 30.10 2.68
N TYR A 281 30.30 29.90 3.63
CA TYR A 281 30.62 29.82 5.05
C TYR A 281 31.63 28.70 5.36
N LEU A 282 31.44 27.50 4.80
CA LEU A 282 32.39 26.39 4.98
C LEU A 282 33.78 26.73 4.42
N ARG A 283 33.84 27.34 3.23
CA ARG A 283 35.07 27.67 2.53
C ARG A 283 35.90 28.72 3.27
N ASP A 284 35.23 29.78 3.75
CA ASP A 284 35.89 30.98 4.21
C ASP A 284 35.98 31.06 5.74
N ASP A 285 34.86 30.88 6.45
CA ASP A 285 34.79 31.12 7.89
C ASP A 285 35.06 29.85 8.69
N TYR A 286 34.31 28.76 8.45
CA TYR A 286 34.46 27.53 9.21
C TYR A 286 35.85 26.91 9.06
N ARG A 287 36.46 27.04 7.87
CA ARG A 287 37.84 26.64 7.62
C ARG A 287 38.82 27.36 8.55
N ARG A 288 38.69 28.67 8.71
CA ARG A 288 39.54 29.47 9.63
C ARG A 288 39.28 29.09 11.08
N GLU A 289 38.01 28.92 11.46
CA GLU A 289 37.65 28.46 12.81
C GLU A 289 38.28 27.12 13.16
N LEU A 290 38.30 26.15 12.23
CA LEU A 290 38.96 24.86 12.44
C LEU A 290 40.47 24.99 12.65
N GLU A 291 41.13 25.92 11.96
CA GLU A 291 42.57 26.17 12.08
C GLU A 291 42.94 26.87 13.40
N GLU A 292 42.03 27.70 13.94
CA GLU A 292 42.23 28.50 15.15
C GLU A 292 41.79 27.80 16.46
N ARG A 293 41.10 26.65 16.39
CA ARG A 293 40.62 25.90 17.57
C ARG A 293 41.77 25.35 18.44
N GLU A 294 41.56 25.39 19.76
CA GLU A 294 42.48 24.83 20.75
C GLU A 294 42.66 23.31 20.60
N ILE A 295 41.56 22.59 20.30
CA ILE A 295 41.58 21.16 19.97
C ILE A 295 41.65 21.04 18.45
N ARG A 296 42.84 20.71 17.94
CA ARG A 296 43.05 20.53 16.50
C ARG A 296 42.40 19.24 16.01
N VAL A 297 41.48 19.37 15.06
CA VAL A 297 40.98 18.24 14.28
C VAL A 297 41.98 17.97 13.18
N SER A 298 42.53 16.76 13.11
CA SER A 298 43.48 16.44 12.05
C SER A 298 42.77 16.35 10.69
N ARG A 299 43.53 16.55 9.61
CA ARG A 299 42.99 16.36 8.24
C ARG A 299 42.55 14.92 7.97
N GLU A 300 43.10 13.95 8.70
CA GLU A 300 42.72 12.54 8.64
C GLU A 300 41.36 12.30 9.30
N ASP A 301 41.00 13.11 10.31
CA ASP A 301 39.73 13.01 11.03
C ASP A 301 38.59 13.77 10.35
N PHE A 302 38.89 14.91 9.70
CA PHE A 302 37.92 15.70 8.94
C PHE A 302 38.60 16.48 7.80
N ASN A 303 38.44 15.99 6.58
CA ASN A 303 39.04 16.62 5.39
C ASN A 303 38.08 17.63 4.74
N ILE A 304 38.08 18.86 5.25
CA ILE A 304 37.23 19.95 4.72
C ILE A 304 37.53 20.28 3.24
N ASP A 305 38.79 20.15 2.78
CA ASP A 305 39.13 20.40 1.38
C ASP A 305 38.45 19.37 0.47
N ASN A 306 38.51 18.09 0.84
CA ASN A 306 37.82 17.04 0.10
C ASN A 306 36.31 17.27 0.09
N MET A 307 35.72 17.65 1.23
CA MET A 307 34.30 18.00 1.30
C MET A 307 33.93 19.15 0.36
N LEU A 308 34.69 20.25 0.39
CA LEU A 308 34.45 21.41 -0.48
C LEU A 308 34.61 21.07 -1.96
N ILE A 309 35.57 20.21 -2.33
CA ILE A 309 35.75 19.74 -3.71
C ILE A 309 34.54 18.92 -4.16
N THR A 310 34.09 17.96 -3.34
CA THR A 310 32.93 17.11 -3.67
C THR A 310 31.63 17.91 -3.74
N LEU A 311 31.42 18.82 -2.78
CA LEU A 311 30.23 19.66 -2.70
C LEU A 311 30.19 20.76 -3.77
N ARG A 312 31.31 21.07 -4.43
CA ARG A 312 31.41 22.13 -5.45
C ARG A 312 30.42 21.95 -6.61
N GLN A 313 30.06 20.71 -6.95
CA GLN A 313 29.10 20.45 -8.03
C GLN A 313 27.68 20.96 -7.72
N TYR A 314 27.33 21.16 -6.45
CA TYR A 314 26.03 21.69 -6.00
C TYR A 314 26.09 23.19 -5.67
N TYR A 315 27.29 23.78 -5.67
CA TYR A 315 27.50 25.21 -5.47
C TYR A 315 27.34 25.96 -6.79
N LYS A 316 26.94 27.23 -6.74
CA LYS A 316 26.81 28.14 -7.88
C LYS A 316 27.81 27.89 -9.02
N GLY A 317 27.29 27.56 -10.21
CA GLY A 317 28.08 27.25 -11.41
C GLY A 317 28.60 25.80 -11.49
N GLY A 318 28.25 24.96 -10.52
CA GLY A 318 28.41 23.52 -10.58
C GLY A 318 27.32 22.83 -11.40
N ARG A 319 27.52 21.54 -11.71
CA ARG A 319 26.61 20.73 -12.55
C ARG A 319 25.18 20.65 -12.00
N TYR A 320 25.03 20.68 -10.68
CA TYR A 320 23.77 20.50 -9.96
C TYR A 320 23.46 21.70 -9.05
N ASP A 321 23.89 22.91 -9.44
CA ASP A 321 23.71 24.12 -8.62
C ASP A 321 22.23 24.46 -8.34
N PHE A 322 21.34 24.08 -9.26
CA PHE A 322 19.89 24.23 -9.14
C PHE A 322 19.29 23.38 -8.01
N LEU A 323 19.94 22.27 -7.62
CA LEU A 323 19.30 21.20 -6.86
C LEU A 323 19.01 21.59 -5.40
N LEU A 324 19.94 22.31 -4.77
CA LEU A 324 19.89 22.68 -3.34
C LEU A 324 19.70 24.19 -3.09
N ASN A 325 19.47 24.96 -4.16
CA ASN A 325 19.35 26.42 -4.13
C ASN A 325 18.00 26.91 -4.68
N SER A 326 16.94 26.09 -4.59
CA SER A 326 15.63 26.49 -5.10
C SER A 326 15.14 27.78 -4.42
N ARG A 327 14.77 28.76 -5.25
CA ARG A 327 14.10 30.00 -4.83
C ARG A 327 12.58 29.92 -5.01
N ALA A 328 12.12 28.96 -5.80
CA ALA A 328 10.72 28.66 -5.98
C ALA A 328 10.27 27.80 -4.79
N ASN A 329 9.85 28.46 -3.72
CA ASN A 329 9.29 27.79 -2.55
C ASN A 329 7.89 27.26 -2.94
N ILE A 330 7.84 26.12 -3.62
CA ILE A 330 6.60 25.36 -3.73
C ILE A 330 6.29 24.94 -2.30
N ASP A 331 5.24 25.52 -1.72
CA ASP A 331 4.78 25.16 -0.39
C ASP A 331 4.25 23.73 -0.42
N LEU A 332 5.15 22.76 -0.25
CA LEU A 332 4.81 21.36 -0.15
C LEU A 332 4.08 21.06 1.15
N LEU A 333 4.11 21.94 2.16
CA LEU A 333 3.45 21.69 3.44
C LEU A 333 1.93 21.67 3.26
N SER A 334 1.37 22.69 2.59
CA SER A 334 -0.09 22.82 2.38
C SER A 334 -0.66 21.82 1.37
N LYS A 335 0.11 21.40 0.36
CA LYS A 335 -0.34 20.42 -0.66
C LYS A 335 -0.66 19.08 -0.01
N ARG A 336 -1.81 18.48 -0.28
CA ARG A 336 -2.20 17.19 0.32
C ARG A 336 -1.92 16.03 -0.60
N PHE A 337 -1.70 16.23 -1.89
CA PHE A 337 -1.36 15.16 -2.82
C PHE A 337 -0.10 15.54 -3.58
N VAL A 338 1.02 14.93 -3.20
CA VAL A 338 2.33 15.15 -3.82
C VAL A 338 2.88 13.82 -4.31
N VAL A 339 3.20 13.75 -5.59
CA VAL A 339 3.81 12.57 -6.23
C VAL A 339 5.20 12.96 -6.74
N PHE A 340 6.19 12.14 -6.41
CA PHE A 340 7.55 12.22 -6.92
C PHE A 340 7.79 11.01 -7.82
N GLU A 341 7.78 11.24 -9.12
CA GLU A 341 8.19 10.29 -10.14
C GLU A 341 9.73 10.24 -10.15
N VAL A 342 10.28 9.07 -9.91
CA VAL A 342 11.73 8.88 -9.80
C VAL A 342 12.28 7.82 -10.76
N ASP A 343 11.50 7.30 -11.70
CA ASP A 343 11.92 6.18 -12.56
C ASP A 343 13.12 6.56 -13.44
N SER A 344 13.11 7.77 -14.00
CA SER A 344 14.19 8.29 -14.85
C SER A 344 15.52 8.50 -14.12
N ILE A 345 15.48 8.69 -12.79
CA ILE A 345 16.65 9.00 -11.98
C ILE A 345 17.03 7.87 -11.03
N LYS A 346 16.25 6.78 -10.92
CA LYS A 346 16.47 5.71 -9.93
C LYS A 346 17.84 5.04 -9.99
N GLU A 347 18.46 5.02 -11.17
CA GLU A 347 19.80 4.45 -11.39
C GLU A 347 20.92 5.51 -11.30
N ASN A 348 20.55 6.80 -11.22
CA ASN A 348 21.52 7.89 -11.12
C ASN A 348 22.00 8.02 -9.67
N LYS A 349 23.22 7.51 -9.42
CA LYS A 349 23.87 7.51 -8.10
C LYS A 349 24.14 8.89 -7.51
N GLU A 350 24.12 9.96 -8.32
CA GLU A 350 24.34 11.33 -7.86
C GLU A 350 23.00 12.01 -7.52
N LEU A 351 22.02 11.96 -8.42
CA LEU A 351 20.75 12.67 -8.24
C LEU A 351 19.77 11.95 -7.32
N PHE A 352 19.70 10.62 -7.37
CA PHE A 352 18.70 9.85 -6.64
C PHE A 352 18.78 10.02 -5.12
N PRO A 353 19.98 9.96 -4.48
CA PRO A 353 20.09 10.22 -3.05
C PRO A 353 19.59 11.62 -2.67
N VAL A 354 19.81 12.62 -3.52
CA VAL A 354 19.36 13.99 -3.23
C VAL A 354 17.86 14.13 -3.32
N VAL A 355 17.24 13.64 -4.41
CA VAL A 355 15.78 13.67 -4.57
C VAL A 355 15.09 12.89 -3.46
N THR A 356 15.67 11.75 -3.09
CA THR A 356 15.26 10.97 -1.93
C THR A 356 15.20 11.83 -0.66
N ILE A 357 16.26 12.58 -0.36
CA ILE A 357 16.31 13.40 0.85
C ILE A 357 15.30 14.55 0.78
N ILE A 358 15.06 15.13 -0.40
CA ILE A 358 14.01 16.14 -0.62
C ILE A 358 12.63 15.58 -0.26
N ILE A 359 12.29 14.39 -0.77
CA ILE A 359 11.03 13.69 -0.47
C ILE A 359 10.87 13.51 1.04
N MET A 360 11.95 13.06 1.68
CA MET A 360 11.96 12.78 3.11
C MET A 360 11.77 14.04 3.94
N GLU A 361 12.45 15.11 3.59
CA GLU A 361 12.29 16.38 4.28
C GLU A 361 10.88 16.95 4.11
N ALA A 362 10.33 16.89 2.90
CA ALA A 362 8.95 17.32 2.64
C ALA A 362 7.96 16.56 3.53
N PHE A 363 8.16 15.25 3.73
CA PHE A 363 7.30 14.46 4.60
C PHE A 363 7.52 14.72 6.10
N ILE A 364 8.78 14.85 6.56
CA ILE A 364 9.08 15.23 7.95
C ILE A 364 8.45 16.58 8.30
N ASN A 365 8.57 17.55 7.40
CA ASN A 365 8.00 18.89 7.59
C ASN A 365 6.47 18.79 7.82
N LYS A 366 5.77 17.98 7.03
CA LYS A 366 4.34 17.67 7.22
C LYS A 366 4.06 17.01 8.56
N MET A 367 4.81 15.97 8.94
CA MET A 367 4.62 15.29 10.22
C MET A 367 4.71 16.26 11.41
N ARG A 368 5.65 17.19 11.35
CA ARG A 368 5.95 18.13 12.44
C ARG A 368 4.94 19.26 12.53
N ARG A 369 4.66 19.92 11.42
CA ARG A 369 3.86 21.16 11.41
C ARG A 369 2.35 20.91 11.36
N LEU A 370 1.88 19.84 10.71
CA LEU A 370 0.44 19.57 10.57
C LEU A 370 -0.10 18.77 11.76
N LYS A 371 -0.35 19.37 12.92
CA LYS A 371 -0.90 18.63 14.08
C LYS A 371 -2.35 18.20 13.83
N GLY A 372 -2.71 16.99 14.28
CA GLY A 372 -4.07 16.44 14.14
C GLY A 372 -4.48 16.00 12.74
N VAL A 373 -3.63 16.22 11.74
CA VAL A 373 -3.88 15.84 10.34
C VAL A 373 -3.27 14.48 10.02
N ARG A 374 -3.93 13.65 9.20
CA ARG A 374 -3.38 12.35 8.77
C ARG A 374 -2.31 12.53 7.69
N LYS A 375 -1.19 11.81 7.78
CA LYS A 375 -0.15 11.81 6.72
C LYS A 375 0.20 10.41 6.27
N GLN A 376 0.46 10.25 4.99
CA GLN A 376 0.79 8.98 4.37
C GLN A 376 2.04 9.16 3.50
N LEU A 377 3.10 8.41 3.81
CA LEU A 377 4.28 8.28 2.95
C LEU A 377 4.18 6.95 2.22
N ILE A 378 4.17 6.99 0.89
CA ILE A 378 4.10 5.80 0.05
C ILE A 378 5.39 5.70 -0.75
N VAL A 379 5.98 4.52 -0.74
CA VAL A 379 7.19 4.19 -1.50
C VAL A 379 6.90 2.97 -2.36
N GLU A 380 6.74 3.17 -3.67
CA GLU A 380 6.49 2.09 -4.65
C GLU A 380 7.77 1.79 -5.44
N GLU A 381 8.28 0.55 -5.33
CA GLU A 381 9.51 -0.02 -5.94
C GLU A 381 10.83 0.76 -5.75
N ALA A 382 10.78 2.05 -5.41
CA ALA A 382 11.94 2.88 -5.15
C ALA A 382 12.67 2.46 -3.88
N TRP A 383 12.05 1.62 -3.02
CA TRP A 383 12.64 1.19 -1.76
C TRP A 383 14.03 0.56 -1.92
N LYS A 384 14.33 -0.11 -3.04
CA LYS A 384 15.66 -0.69 -3.32
C LYS A 384 16.72 0.40 -3.40
N ALA A 385 16.45 1.43 -4.19
CA ALA A 385 17.32 2.59 -4.32
C ALA A 385 17.35 3.41 -3.01
N LEU A 386 16.31 3.31 -2.18
CA LEU A 386 16.25 3.87 -0.82
C LEU A 386 16.88 2.96 0.26
N SER A 387 17.48 1.83 -0.10
CA SER A 387 18.08 0.87 0.85
C SER A 387 19.58 1.04 1.04
N THR A 388 20.17 2.13 0.56
CA THR A 388 21.54 2.52 0.91
C THR A 388 21.66 2.65 2.45
N ALA A 389 22.85 2.40 3.01
CA ALA A 389 23.02 2.26 4.46
C ALA A 389 22.43 3.44 5.26
N ASN A 390 22.59 4.67 4.78
CA ASN A 390 22.05 5.88 5.43
C ASN A 390 20.52 5.99 5.29
N MET A 391 19.95 5.53 4.18
CA MET A 391 18.53 5.69 3.87
C MET A 391 17.65 4.58 4.47
N ALA A 392 18.23 3.39 4.64
CA ALA A 392 17.66 2.28 5.37
C ALA A 392 17.36 2.63 6.85
N GLU A 393 18.27 3.36 7.51
CA GLU A 393 18.04 3.90 8.87
C GLU A 393 16.89 4.90 8.90
N TYR A 394 16.76 5.71 7.85
CA TYR A 394 15.67 6.67 7.74
C TYR A 394 14.32 5.97 7.62
N LEU A 395 14.17 5.00 6.72
CA LEU A 395 12.93 4.22 6.61
C LEU A 395 12.58 3.56 7.95
N ARG A 396 13.58 3.05 8.68
CA ARG A 396 13.39 2.52 10.03
C ARG A 396 12.90 3.58 11.03
N TYR A 397 13.49 4.77 11.01
CA TYR A 397 13.02 5.89 11.82
C TYR A 397 11.57 6.23 11.49
N MET A 398 11.22 6.32 10.21
CA MET A 398 9.87 6.63 9.74
C MET A 398 8.85 5.63 10.27
N TYR A 399 9.09 4.33 10.06
CA TYR A 399 8.16 3.28 10.50
C TYR A 399 7.96 3.27 12.03
N LYS A 400 8.99 3.63 12.81
CA LYS A 400 8.90 3.72 14.28
C LYS A 400 8.21 5.00 14.78
N THR A 401 8.40 6.11 14.07
CA THR A 401 8.06 7.45 14.56
C THR A 401 6.77 8.00 13.99
N VAL A 402 6.43 7.69 12.73
CA VAL A 402 5.26 8.25 12.02
C VAL A 402 3.94 8.05 12.77
N ARG A 403 3.80 6.93 13.49
CA ARG A 403 2.63 6.62 14.33
C ARG A 403 2.35 7.68 15.41
N LYS A 404 3.38 8.36 15.91
CA LYS A 404 3.26 9.43 16.93
C LYS A 404 2.67 10.72 16.35
N TYR A 405 2.68 10.87 15.02
CA TYR A 405 2.29 12.09 14.31
C TYR A 405 1.01 11.90 13.48
N TYR A 406 0.16 10.95 13.87
CA TYR A 406 -1.02 10.53 13.11
C TYR A 406 -0.70 10.23 11.64
N GLY A 407 0.42 9.56 11.38
CA GLY A 407 0.75 9.15 10.03
C GLY A 407 1.03 7.65 9.92
N GLU A 408 1.26 7.25 8.68
CA GLU A 408 1.57 5.89 8.29
C GLU A 408 2.58 5.89 7.14
N ALA A 409 3.45 4.89 7.14
CA ALA A 409 4.33 4.60 6.02
C ALA A 409 3.83 3.34 5.30
N ILE A 410 3.87 3.37 3.97
CA ILE A 410 3.44 2.28 3.09
C ILE A 410 4.57 1.97 2.13
N VAL A 411 5.00 0.71 2.10
CA VAL A 411 5.93 0.20 1.10
C VAL A 411 5.17 -0.73 0.18
N VAL A 412 5.30 -0.50 -1.12
CA VAL A 412 4.68 -1.28 -2.19
C VAL A 412 5.81 -1.89 -3.01
N THR A 413 5.76 -3.22 -3.20
CA THR A 413 6.80 -3.96 -3.92
C THR A 413 6.21 -5.14 -4.70
N GLN A 414 6.85 -5.51 -5.82
CA GLN A 414 6.50 -6.71 -6.60
C GLN A 414 7.38 -7.89 -6.26
N GLU A 415 8.63 -7.62 -5.89
CA GLU A 415 9.68 -8.63 -5.82
C GLU A 415 9.93 -9.06 -4.39
N VAL A 416 9.63 -10.32 -4.11
CA VAL A 416 9.80 -10.91 -2.77
C VAL A 416 11.27 -11.17 -2.45
N GLU A 417 12.08 -11.56 -3.45
CA GLU A 417 13.49 -11.92 -3.23
C GLU A 417 14.32 -10.74 -2.72
N ASP A 418 14.05 -9.55 -3.26
CA ASP A 418 14.75 -8.35 -2.82
C ASP A 418 14.43 -8.05 -1.33
N ILE A 419 13.22 -8.36 -0.87
CA ILE A 419 12.83 -8.17 0.53
C ILE A 419 13.54 -9.18 1.43
N ILE A 420 13.59 -10.44 0.99
CA ILE A 420 14.22 -11.53 1.74
C ILE A 420 15.71 -11.25 1.94
N SER A 421 16.38 -10.72 0.92
CA SER A 421 17.81 -10.44 0.93
C SER A 421 18.21 -9.23 1.77
N SER A 422 17.27 -8.37 2.18
CA SER A 422 17.54 -7.18 3.00
C SER A 422 17.06 -7.35 4.46
N PRO A 423 17.98 -7.58 5.42
CA PRO A 423 17.64 -7.64 6.84
C PRO A 423 16.95 -6.36 7.33
N VAL A 424 17.35 -5.21 6.78
CA VAL A 424 16.75 -3.92 7.16
C VAL A 424 15.30 -3.85 6.74
N VAL A 425 14.94 -4.27 5.53
CA VAL A 425 13.54 -4.25 5.08
C VAL A 425 12.69 -5.19 5.94
N LYS A 426 13.19 -6.40 6.21
CA LYS A 426 12.48 -7.35 7.07
C LYS A 426 12.20 -6.77 8.47
N GLU A 427 13.23 -6.26 9.14
CA GLU A 427 13.11 -5.79 10.53
C GLU A 427 12.43 -4.43 10.65
N ALA A 428 12.68 -3.51 9.70
CA ALA A 428 12.19 -2.15 9.78
C ALA A 428 10.79 -1.99 9.17
N ILE A 429 10.51 -2.65 8.05
CA ILE A 429 9.27 -2.45 7.29
C ILE A 429 8.26 -3.52 7.66
N ILE A 430 8.58 -4.81 7.44
CA ILE A 430 7.60 -5.89 7.64
C ILE A 430 7.18 -5.99 9.10
N ASN A 431 8.14 -6.06 10.03
CA ASN A 431 7.83 -6.20 11.46
C ASN A 431 7.14 -4.98 12.07
N ASN A 432 7.24 -3.79 11.44
CA ASN A 432 6.55 -2.58 11.89
C ASN A 432 5.35 -2.23 11.00
N SER A 433 4.85 -3.19 10.21
CA SER A 433 3.62 -3.07 9.40
C SER A 433 2.57 -4.04 9.93
N ASP A 434 1.63 -3.52 10.73
CA ASP A 434 0.55 -4.35 11.27
C ASP A 434 -0.53 -4.64 10.22
N CYS A 435 -0.59 -3.83 9.15
CA CYS A 435 -1.46 -4.07 8.01
C CYS A 435 -0.63 -4.63 6.83
N LYS A 436 -1.00 -5.83 6.38
CA LYS A 436 -0.40 -6.48 5.22
C LYS A 436 -1.46 -6.59 4.14
N ILE A 437 -1.14 -6.17 2.93
CA ILE A 437 -2.03 -6.20 1.78
C ILE A 437 -1.36 -7.03 0.70
N LEU A 438 -2.00 -8.13 0.31
CA LEU A 438 -1.49 -9.03 -0.71
C LEU A 438 -2.48 -9.09 -1.86
N LEU A 439 -1.99 -8.79 -3.05
CA LEU A 439 -2.73 -9.02 -4.29
C LEU A 439 -2.39 -10.41 -4.82
N ASP A 440 -2.83 -10.72 -6.04
CA ASP A 440 -2.60 -12.00 -6.70
C ASP A 440 -1.12 -12.44 -6.67
N GLN A 441 -0.89 -13.61 -6.06
CA GLN A 441 0.42 -14.24 -5.88
C GLN A 441 0.63 -15.48 -6.77
N ARG A 442 -0.19 -15.70 -7.81
CA ARG A 442 -0.08 -16.90 -8.69
C ARG A 442 1.30 -17.07 -9.30
N LYS A 443 1.98 -15.97 -9.65
CA LYS A 443 3.37 -15.98 -10.16
C LYS A 443 4.39 -16.49 -9.13
N PHE A 444 4.04 -16.50 -7.86
CA PHE A 444 4.92 -16.88 -6.74
C PHE A 444 4.49 -18.17 -6.04
N MET A 445 3.57 -18.96 -6.61
CA MET A 445 3.08 -20.23 -6.03
C MET A 445 4.21 -21.13 -5.51
N ASN A 446 5.24 -21.34 -6.34
CA ASN A 446 6.36 -22.23 -6.03
C ASN A 446 7.21 -21.73 -4.85
N ARG A 447 7.13 -20.44 -4.51
CA ARG A 447 7.90 -19.79 -3.45
C ARG A 447 7.01 -19.26 -2.33
N PHE A 448 5.72 -19.57 -2.34
CA PHE A 448 4.77 -19.02 -1.37
C PHE A 448 5.11 -19.42 0.07
N ASN A 449 5.74 -20.58 0.28
CA ASN A 449 6.21 -20.96 1.62
C ASN A 449 7.25 -19.98 2.20
N ALA A 450 8.11 -19.41 1.34
CA ALA A 450 9.04 -18.36 1.77
C ALA A 450 8.30 -17.06 2.11
N ILE A 451 7.28 -16.67 1.32
CA ILE A 451 6.40 -15.52 1.61
C ILE A 451 5.66 -15.71 2.93
N GLN A 452 5.06 -16.89 3.12
CA GLN A 452 4.35 -17.28 4.34
C GLN A 452 5.25 -17.14 5.56
N SER A 453 6.49 -17.63 5.46
CA SER A 453 7.48 -17.57 6.56
C SER A 453 7.97 -16.14 6.81
N LEU A 454 8.23 -15.37 5.75
CA LEU A 454 8.69 -13.98 5.83
C LEU A 454 7.65 -13.06 6.47
N LEU A 455 6.39 -13.23 6.09
CA LEU A 455 5.28 -12.40 6.55
C LEU A 455 4.60 -12.95 7.80
N GLY A 456 5.01 -14.13 8.29
CA GLY A 456 4.40 -14.77 9.46
C GLY A 456 2.92 -15.09 9.27
N LEU A 457 2.56 -15.62 8.09
CA LEU A 457 1.18 -15.94 7.73
C LEU A 457 0.79 -17.35 8.20
N THR A 458 -0.43 -17.48 8.70
CA THR A 458 -1.05 -18.75 9.06
C THR A 458 -1.48 -19.55 7.82
N ASP A 459 -1.75 -20.85 7.98
CA ASP A 459 -2.26 -21.68 6.87
C ASP A 459 -3.64 -21.22 6.37
N LYS A 460 -4.47 -20.68 7.28
CA LYS A 460 -5.75 -20.04 6.92
C LYS A 460 -5.52 -18.84 5.98
N GLU A 461 -4.60 -17.95 6.34
CA GLU A 461 -4.30 -16.76 5.54
C GLU A 461 -3.68 -17.13 4.19
N LYS A 462 -2.80 -18.13 4.17
CA LYS A 462 -2.30 -18.73 2.94
C LYS A 462 -3.44 -19.20 2.04
N ALA A 463 -4.37 -20.00 2.56
CA ALA A 463 -5.51 -20.48 1.77
C ALA A 463 -6.34 -19.31 1.20
N GLN A 464 -6.58 -18.26 1.98
CA GLN A 464 -7.25 -17.05 1.51
C GLN A 464 -6.48 -16.37 0.37
N ILE A 465 -5.17 -16.14 0.53
CA ILE A 465 -4.35 -15.46 -0.48
C ILE A 465 -4.27 -16.27 -1.78
N LEU A 466 -4.15 -17.60 -1.69
CA LEU A 466 -4.10 -18.47 -2.87
C LEU A 466 -5.44 -18.55 -3.61
N SER A 467 -6.55 -18.22 -2.93
CA SER A 467 -7.90 -18.17 -3.54
C SER A 467 -8.17 -16.88 -4.32
N ILE A 468 -7.29 -15.89 -4.26
CA ILE A 468 -7.46 -14.59 -4.93
C ILE A 468 -7.59 -14.79 -6.45
N ASN A 469 -8.62 -14.21 -7.05
CA ASN A 469 -8.92 -14.19 -8.49
C ASN A 469 -9.03 -15.58 -9.14
N GLN A 470 -9.41 -16.62 -8.38
CA GLN A 470 -9.59 -17.98 -8.92
C GLN A 470 -11.01 -18.21 -9.46
N SER A 471 -12.01 -17.52 -8.90
CA SER A 471 -13.43 -17.73 -9.23
C SER A 471 -14.15 -16.38 -9.35
N ASN A 472 -13.60 -15.45 -10.13
CA ASN A 472 -14.26 -14.16 -10.36
C ASN A 472 -15.55 -14.35 -11.17
N ASP A 473 -16.59 -13.58 -10.83
CA ASP A 473 -17.83 -13.51 -11.61
C ASP A 473 -17.53 -12.94 -13.02
N PRO A 474 -17.85 -13.67 -14.11
CA PRO A 474 -17.53 -13.25 -15.47
C PRO A 474 -18.34 -12.02 -15.93
N SER A 475 -19.45 -11.70 -15.28
CA SER A 475 -20.29 -10.54 -15.60
C SER A 475 -19.78 -9.23 -14.97
N ARG A 476 -18.87 -9.33 -13.99
CA ARG A 476 -18.35 -8.19 -13.22
C ARG A 476 -16.87 -7.96 -13.50
N LYS A 477 -16.42 -6.71 -13.35
CA LYS A 477 -15.03 -6.31 -13.59
C LYS A 477 -14.38 -5.87 -12.29
N TYR A 478 -13.70 -6.80 -11.63
CA TYR A 478 -13.01 -6.54 -10.36
C TYR A 478 -11.74 -7.36 -10.21
N LYS A 479 -10.90 -6.95 -9.27
CA LYS A 479 -9.76 -7.74 -8.78
C LYS A 479 -9.86 -7.91 -7.29
N GLU A 480 -9.55 -9.10 -6.81
CA GLU A 480 -9.51 -9.40 -5.38
C GLU A 480 -8.19 -8.96 -4.73
N VAL A 481 -8.29 -8.57 -3.47
CA VAL A 481 -7.17 -8.15 -2.62
C VAL A 481 -7.35 -8.75 -1.22
N TRP A 482 -6.31 -9.37 -0.70
CA TRP A 482 -6.27 -9.83 0.69
C TRP A 482 -5.74 -8.74 1.60
N ILE A 483 -6.38 -8.55 2.75
CA ILE A 483 -5.96 -7.62 3.79
C ILE A 483 -5.88 -8.37 5.12
N GLY A 484 -4.71 -8.37 5.73
CA GLY A 484 -4.45 -8.86 7.08
C GLY A 484 -4.11 -7.73 8.04
N LEU A 485 -4.64 -7.83 9.26
CA LEU A 485 -4.52 -6.84 10.34
C LEU A 485 -4.04 -7.53 11.63
N GLY A 486 -2.86 -7.13 12.10
CA GLY A 486 -2.29 -7.57 13.38
C GLY A 486 -1.97 -9.06 13.47
N GLY A 487 -2.04 -9.81 12.36
CA GLY A 487 -1.91 -11.28 12.35
C GLY A 487 -3.09 -12.01 13.00
N VAL A 488 -4.20 -11.32 13.25
CA VAL A 488 -5.39 -11.88 13.93
C VAL A 488 -6.62 -11.84 13.05
N GLN A 489 -6.78 -10.76 12.27
CA GLN A 489 -7.92 -10.58 11.38
C GLN A 489 -7.46 -10.52 9.93
N SER A 490 -8.16 -11.24 9.05
CA SER A 490 -7.83 -11.28 7.64
C SER A 490 -9.02 -11.68 6.77
N ALA A 491 -9.13 -11.04 5.62
CA ALA A 491 -10.20 -11.31 4.65
C ALA A 491 -9.78 -10.91 3.23
N VAL A 492 -10.51 -11.42 2.24
CA VAL A 492 -10.31 -11.12 0.81
C VAL A 492 -11.47 -10.25 0.34
N TYR A 493 -11.16 -9.09 -0.22
CA TYR A 493 -12.14 -8.12 -0.68
C TYR A 493 -12.04 -7.96 -2.19
N ALA A 494 -13.10 -7.48 -2.83
CA ALA A 494 -13.10 -7.11 -4.23
C ALA A 494 -12.86 -5.60 -4.40
N THR A 495 -11.89 -5.26 -5.25
CA THR A 495 -11.66 -3.91 -5.75
C THR A 495 -12.41 -3.77 -7.06
N GLU A 496 -13.63 -3.24 -6.96
CA GLU A 496 -14.51 -2.93 -8.08
C GLU A 496 -14.73 -1.42 -8.10
N VAL A 497 -14.54 -0.80 -9.26
CA VAL A 497 -14.61 0.64 -9.43
C VAL A 497 -15.49 0.99 -10.62
N SER A 498 -15.99 2.21 -10.65
CA SER A 498 -16.73 2.74 -11.80
C SER A 498 -15.84 2.87 -13.04
N VAL A 499 -16.45 2.88 -14.23
CA VAL A 499 -15.71 3.07 -15.50
C VAL A 499 -14.86 4.36 -15.51
N PRO A 500 -15.33 5.52 -14.99
CA PRO A 500 -14.49 6.70 -14.87
C PRO A 500 -13.26 6.50 -13.98
N GLU A 501 -13.40 5.81 -12.84
CA GLU A 501 -12.27 5.50 -11.96
C GLU A 501 -11.28 4.55 -12.65
N TYR A 502 -11.79 3.55 -13.37
CA TYR A 502 -10.96 2.64 -14.14
C TYR A 502 -10.10 3.39 -15.16
N LEU A 503 -10.70 4.28 -15.96
CA LEU A 503 -9.98 5.09 -16.95
C LEU A 503 -9.00 6.09 -16.31
N ALA A 504 -9.27 6.55 -15.08
CA ALA A 504 -8.35 7.41 -14.33
C ALA A 504 -7.11 6.66 -13.82
N TYR A 505 -7.24 5.35 -13.56
CA TYR A 505 -6.21 4.53 -12.91
C TYR A 505 -5.49 3.57 -13.87
N THR A 506 -6.01 3.39 -15.08
CA THR A 506 -5.48 2.42 -16.03
C THR A 506 -4.02 2.72 -16.38
N THR A 507 -3.20 1.67 -16.31
CA THR A 507 -1.80 1.69 -16.73
C THR A 507 -1.62 1.05 -18.10
N GLU A 508 -2.70 0.55 -18.72
CA GLU A 508 -2.67 0.01 -20.08
C GLU A 508 -2.43 1.16 -21.06
N GLU A 509 -1.33 1.08 -21.80
CA GLU A 509 -0.83 2.19 -22.63
C GLU A 509 -1.87 2.64 -23.67
N THR A 510 -2.54 1.69 -24.33
CA THR A 510 -3.55 1.99 -25.35
C THR A 510 -4.70 2.81 -24.79
N GLU A 511 -5.20 2.46 -23.61
CA GLU A 511 -6.28 3.18 -22.93
C GLU A 511 -5.78 4.53 -22.41
N LYS A 512 -4.58 4.59 -21.84
CA LYS A 512 -3.98 5.85 -21.34
C LYS A 512 -3.80 6.86 -22.47
N VAL A 513 -3.29 6.43 -23.62
CA VAL A 513 -3.13 7.27 -24.81
C VAL A 513 -4.48 7.73 -25.36
N GLU A 514 -5.51 6.87 -25.33
CA GLU A 514 -6.86 7.25 -25.73
C GLU A 514 -7.42 8.38 -24.85
N VAL A 515 -7.31 8.26 -23.53
CA VAL A 515 -7.72 9.32 -22.58
C VAL A 515 -6.94 10.61 -22.84
N GLN A 516 -5.61 10.53 -23.00
CA GLN A 516 -4.76 11.69 -23.21
C GLN A 516 -5.03 12.40 -24.54
N ARG A 517 -5.26 11.64 -25.63
CA ARG A 517 -5.59 12.20 -26.95
C ARG A 517 -6.89 12.98 -26.88
N LEU A 518 -7.94 12.38 -26.31
CA LEU A 518 -9.24 13.04 -26.18
C LEU A 518 -9.16 14.24 -25.23
N ALA A 519 -8.41 14.15 -24.14
CA ALA A 519 -8.15 15.29 -23.27
C ALA A 519 -7.49 16.43 -24.05
N GLY A 520 -6.50 16.14 -24.89
CA GLY A 520 -5.85 17.13 -25.77
C GLY A 520 -6.83 17.83 -26.71
N GLU A 521 -7.75 17.09 -27.34
CA GLU A 521 -8.82 17.63 -28.19
C GLU A 521 -9.79 18.53 -27.41
N LEU A 522 -9.97 18.26 -26.11
CA LEU A 522 -10.83 19.01 -25.20
C LEU A 522 -10.08 20.10 -24.41
N GLY A 523 -8.99 20.66 -24.96
CA GLY A 523 -8.23 21.74 -24.32
C GLY A 523 -7.49 21.29 -23.04
N GLY A 524 -7.14 20.01 -22.98
CA GLY A 524 -6.53 19.33 -21.84
C GLY A 524 -7.53 18.73 -20.85
N ASP A 525 -8.85 18.91 -21.00
CA ASP A 525 -9.84 18.46 -20.01
C ASP A 525 -9.93 16.93 -19.85
N MET A 526 -9.09 16.40 -18.96
CA MET A 526 -9.02 14.97 -18.64
C MET A 526 -10.30 14.46 -17.98
N GLU A 527 -10.99 15.27 -17.17
CA GLU A 527 -12.23 14.85 -16.52
C GLU A 527 -13.34 14.69 -17.57
N LEU A 528 -13.46 15.65 -18.49
CA LEU A 528 -14.42 15.56 -19.59
C LEU A 528 -14.11 14.40 -20.54
N ALA A 529 -12.83 14.19 -20.86
CA ALA A 529 -12.40 13.06 -21.68
C ALA A 529 -12.79 11.71 -21.06
N ILE A 530 -12.51 11.53 -19.76
CA ILE A 530 -12.88 10.31 -19.04
C ILE A 530 -14.40 10.12 -19.03
N ARG A 531 -15.19 11.18 -18.82
CA ARG A 531 -16.66 11.10 -18.84
C ARG A 531 -17.18 10.65 -20.22
N GLN A 532 -16.70 11.26 -21.31
CA GLN A 532 -17.13 10.89 -22.66
C GLN A 532 -16.75 9.44 -23.02
N LEU A 533 -15.54 9.00 -22.69
CA LEU A 533 -15.12 7.61 -22.92
C LEU A 533 -15.90 6.62 -22.06
N ALA A 534 -16.23 6.98 -20.81
CA ALA A 534 -17.02 6.15 -19.94
C ALA A 534 -18.47 5.98 -20.44
N GLU A 535 -19.07 7.03 -21.03
CA GLU A 535 -20.40 6.96 -21.65
C GLU A 535 -20.41 6.05 -22.89
N GLY A 536 -19.34 6.04 -23.70
CA GLY A 536 -19.22 5.14 -24.84
C GLY A 536 -18.96 3.66 -24.49
N LYS A 537 -18.53 3.38 -23.24
CA LYS A 537 -18.28 2.03 -22.71
C LYS A 537 -19.45 1.45 -21.88
N ARG A 538 -20.50 2.25 -21.63
CA ARG A 538 -21.76 1.79 -21.01
C ARG A 538 -22.70 1.27 -22.08
#